data_AF-W6U4E4-F1
#
_entry.id   AF-W6U4E4-F1
#
_cell.length_a   1.000
_cell.length_b   1.000
_cell.length_c   1.000
_cell.angle_alpha   90.00
_cell.angle_beta   90.00
_cell.angle_gamma   90.00
#
_symmetry.space_group_name_H-M   'P 1'
#
loop_
_entity.id
_entity.type
_entity.pdbx_description
1 polymer ?
#
loop_
_entity_poly.entity_id
_entity_poly.type
_entity_poly.pdbx_seq_one_letter_code
_entity_poly.pdbx_strand_id
1 'polypeptide(L)' 'MFNLKTFMQKSPQQRFLFILGLVMFAFYLVLGLTLIVWKDMPVTIERTYRVLLGVLLIVYAAIRFTRVINQKDN' A
#
# COMPACT_ATOMS: atom_id res chain seq x y z
N MET A 1 31.83 -26.68 1.35
CA MET A 1 31.94 -25.32 0.77
C MET A 1 30.60 -24.62 1.01
N PHE A 2 30.50 -23.82 2.07
CA PHE A 2 29.27 -23.10 2.38
C PHE A 2 29.04 -22.03 1.31
N ASN A 3 28.12 -22.31 0.37
CA ASN A 3 27.71 -21.36 -0.63
C ASN A 3 26.78 -20.34 0.04
N LEU A 4 27.39 -19.38 0.73
CA LEU A 4 26.73 -18.17 1.16
C LEU A 4 26.39 -17.41 -0.12
N LYS A 5 25.24 -17.75 -0.73
CA LYS A 5 24.60 -16.88 -1.71
C LYS A 5 24.36 -15.56 -0.97
N THR A 6 25.33 -14.69 -1.13
CA THR A 6 25.38 -13.31 -0.70
C THR A 6 24.00 -12.72 -0.89
N PHE A 7 23.47 -12.14 0.19
CA PHE A 7 22.27 -11.31 0.16
C PHE A 7 22.32 -10.44 -1.09
N MET A 8 21.57 -10.80 -2.13
CA MET A 8 21.49 -10.04 -3.37
C MET A 8 21.11 -8.62 -2.96
N GLN A 9 22.11 -7.74 -3.02
CA GLN A 9 22.00 -6.42 -2.44
C GLN A 9 21.05 -5.66 -3.36
N LYS A 10 19.80 -5.48 -2.91
CA LYS A 10 18.81 -4.70 -3.66
C LYS A 10 19.45 -3.40 -4.12
N SER A 11 19.28 -3.06 -5.39
CA SER A 11 19.85 -1.84 -5.95
C SER A 11 19.36 -0.62 -5.13
N PRO A 12 20.14 0.47 -5.05
CA PRO A 12 19.72 1.68 -4.35
C PRO A 12 18.34 2.18 -4.81
N GLN A 13 18.06 2.07 -6.11
CA GLN A 13 16.77 2.40 -6.72
C GLN A 13 15.63 1.51 -6.22
N GLN A 14 15.83 0.19 -6.13
CA GLN A 14 14.82 -0.72 -5.58
C GLN A 14 14.50 -0.42 -4.12
N ARG A 15 15.50 -0.08 -3.31
CA ARG A 15 15.29 0.29 -1.90
C ARG A 15 14.47 1.58 -1.78
N PHE A 16 14.79 2.58 -2.59
CA PHE A 16 14.01 3.81 -2.66
C PHE A 16 12.56 3.55 -3.07
N LEU A 17 12.34 2.77 -4.12
CA LEU A 17 10.99 2.39 -4.58
C LEU A 17 10.21 1.59 -3.54
N PHE A 18 10.89 0.75 -2.76
CA PHE A 18 10.26 0.01 -1.66
C PHE A 18 9.78 0.94 -0.54
N ILE A 19 10.63 1.88 -0.10
CA ILE A 19 10.26 2.86 0.92
C ILE A 19 9.12 3.75 0.41
N LEU A 20 9.21 4.22 -0.83
CA LEU A 20 8.15 5.00 -1.46
C LEU A 20 6.83 4.20 -1.53
N GLY A 21 6.90 2.91 -1.91
CA GLY A 21 5.76 2.01 -1.93
C GLY A 21 5.12 1.82 -0.55
N LEU A 22 5.94 1.71 0.51
CA LEU A 22 5.47 1.60 1.89
C LEU A 22 4.79 2.90 2.37
N VAL A 23 5.38 4.05 2.07
CA VAL A 23 4.80 5.37 2.39
C VAL A 23 3.45 5.54 1.68
N MET A 24 3.38 5.22 0.39
CA MET A 24 2.13 5.27 -0.37
C MET A 24 1.08 4.31 0.19
N PHE A 25 1.48 3.10 0.59
CA PHE A 25 0.59 2.14 1.24
C PHE A 25 -0.01 2.68 2.54
N ALA A 26 0.83 3.25 3.41
CA ALA A 26 0.37 3.89 4.64
C ALA A 26 -0.60 5.05 4.36
N PHE A 27 -0.32 5.87 3.34
CA PHE A 27 -1.23 6.93 2.90
C PHE A 27 -2.61 6.40 2.49
N TYR A 28 -2.66 5.35 1.65
CA TYR A 28 -3.93 4.77 1.23
C TYR A 28 -4.70 4.11 2.38
N LEU A 29 -3.99 3.48 3.33
CA LEU A 29 -4.61 2.94 4.55
C LEU A 29 -5.25 4.04 5.39
N VAL A 30 -4.51 5.11 5.68
CA VAL A 30 -5.01 6.24 6.47
C VAL A 30 -6.21 6.89 5.78
N LEU A 31 -6.15 7.08 4.45
CA LEU A 31 -7.28 7.59 3.68
C LEU A 31 -8.51 6.66 3.74
N GLY A 32 -8.33 5.36 3.54
CA GLY A 32 -9.42 4.38 3.62
C GLY A 32 -10.06 4.34 5.00
N LEU A 33 -9.25 4.33 6.06
CA LEU A 33 -9.70 4.42 7.45
C LEU A 33 -10.43 5.73 7.73
N THR A 34 -9.92 6.85 7.23
CA THR A 34 -10.54 8.17 7.38
C THR A 34 -11.92 8.18 6.74
N LEU A 35 -12.08 7.63 5.54
CA LEU A 35 -13.37 7.53 4.86
C LEU A 35 -14.40 6.67 5.62
N ILE A 36 -13.94 5.66 6.36
CA ILE A 36 -14.79 4.76 7.15
C ILE A 36 -15.17 5.38 8.50
N VAL A 37 -14.21 6.01 9.19
CA VAL A 37 -14.38 6.54 10.55
C VAL A 37 -15.10 7.91 10.54
N TRP A 38 -14.92 8.70 9.48
CA TRP A 38 -15.47 10.05 9.40
C TRP A 38 -16.98 10.05 9.13
N LYS A 39 -17.75 10.11 10.22
CA LYS A 39 -19.22 10.08 10.19
C LYS A 39 -19.82 11.38 9.66
N ASP A 40 -19.33 12.52 10.15
CA ASP A 40 -19.87 13.86 9.85
C ASP A 40 -19.13 14.55 8.68
N MET A 41 -18.77 13.76 7.66
CA MET A 41 -18.15 14.31 6.46
C MET A 41 -19.16 15.22 5.74
N PRO A 42 -18.79 16.44 5.31
CA PRO A 42 -19.71 17.40 4.68
C PRO A 42 -20.16 17.00 3.26
N VAL A 43 -19.98 15.73 2.88
CA VAL A 43 -20.27 15.22 1.55
C VAL A 43 -21.47 14.28 1.64
N THR A 44 -22.48 14.51 0.79
CA THR A 44 -23.76 13.79 0.70
C THR A 44 -23.60 12.40 0.06
N ILE A 45 -22.66 11.59 0.56
CA ILE A 45 -22.48 10.19 0.16
C ILE A 45 -23.08 9.30 1.24
N GLU A 46 -23.96 8.39 0.82
CA GLU A 46 -24.54 7.39 1.70
C GLU A 46 -23.44 6.62 2.44
N ARG A 47 -23.66 6.31 3.71
CA ARG A 47 -22.65 5.63 4.55
C ARG A 47 -22.18 4.31 3.91
N THR A 48 -23.09 3.58 3.26
CA THR A 48 -22.82 2.33 2.54
C THR A 48 -21.73 2.52 1.48
N TYR A 49 -21.86 3.53 0.62
CA TYR A 49 -20.88 3.81 -0.44
C TYR A 49 -19.54 4.28 0.11
N ARG A 50 -19.53 5.07 1.19
CA ARG A 50 -18.28 5.49 1.87
C ARG A 50 -17.49 4.29 2.40
N VAL A 51 -18.17 3.36 3.07
CA VAL A 51 -17.54 2.15 3.58
C VAL A 51 -17.03 1.29 2.42
N LEU A 52 -17.81 1.14 1.36
CA LEU A 52 -17.39 0.40 0.16
C LEU A 52 -16.12 1.00 -0.46
N LEU A 53 -16.07 2.33 -0.63
CA LEU A 53 -14.90 3.03 -1.16
C LEU A 53 -13.67 2.88 -0.26
N GLY A 54 -13.85 3.00 1.06
CA GLY A 54 -12.76 2.80 2.03
C GLY A 54 -12.20 1.38 2.00
N VAL A 55 -13.07 0.36 1.96
CA VAL A 55 -12.66 -1.04 1.84
C VAL A 55 -11.95 -1.29 0.51
N LEU A 56 -12.48 -0.79 -0.60
CA LEU A 56 -11.87 -0.92 -1.93
C LEU A 56 -10.48 -0.28 -1.96
N LEU A 57 -10.31 0.89 -1.36
CA LEU A 57 -9.01 1.56 -1.20
C LEU A 57 -8.01 0.71 -0.41
N ILE A 58 -8.43 0.12 0.71
CA ILE A 58 -7.58 -0.73 1.55
C ILE A 58 -7.15 -1.99 0.80
N VAL A 59 -8.08 -2.66 0.12
CA VAL A 59 -7.80 -3.85 -0.70
C VAL A 59 -6.84 -3.51 -1.84
N TYR A 60 -7.09 -2.41 -2.54
CA TYR A 60 -6.21 -1.94 -3.62
C TYR A 60 -4.81 -1.61 -3.10
N ALA A 61 -4.70 -0.96 -1.94
CA ALA A 61 -3.42 -0.66 -1.31
C ALA A 61 -2.64 -1.95 -1.01
N ALA A 62 -3.29 -2.98 -0.48
CA ALA A 62 -2.67 -4.27 -0.21
C ALA A 62 -2.15 -4.94 -1.50
N ILE A 63 -2.97 -5.01 -2.54
CA ILE A 63 -2.58 -5.57 -3.85
C ILE A 63 -1.41 -4.76 -4.46
N ARG A 64 -1.44 -3.43 -4.34
CA ARG A 64 -0.39 -2.58 -4.87
C ARG A 64 0.93 -2.76 -4.12
N PHE A 65 0.88 -2.94 -2.80
CA PHE A 65 2.07 -3.17 -1.98
C PHE A 65 2.72 -4.53 -2.27
N THR A 66 1.94 -5.60 -2.44
CA THR A 66 2.49 -6.92 -2.82
C THR A 66 3.16 -6.87 -4.20
N ARG A 67 2.65 -6.06 -5.14
CA ARG A 67 3.30 -5.84 -6.44
C ARG A 67 4.67 -5.17 -6.32
N VAL A 68 4.83 -4.20 -5.42
CA VAL A 68 6.14 -3.55 -5.16
C VAL A 68 7.15 -4.53 -4.58
N ILE A 69 6.71 -5.45 -3.71
CA ILE A 69 7.57 -6.51 -3.14
C ILE A 69 7.99 -7.52 -4.21
N ASN A 70 7.07 -7.89 -5.10
CA ASN A 70 7.27 -8.91 -6.14
C ASN A 70 7.95 -8.39 -7.42
N GLN A 71 8.46 -7.16 -7.44
CA GLN A 71 9.38 -6.72 -8.50
C GLN A 71 10.68 -7.53 -8.37
N LYS A 72 10.72 -8.68 -9.04
CA LYS A 72 11.97 -9.38 -9.35
C LYS A 72 12.72 -8.52 -10.36
N ASP A 73 13.99 -8.23 -10.07
CA ASP A 73 14.90 -7.73 -11.09
C ASP A 73 14.91 -8.75 -12.23
N ASN A 74 14.38 -8.35 -13.39
CA ASN A 74 14.61 -9.05 -14.65
C ASN A 74 15.96 -8.60 -15.20
#